data_AF-A0A8T4UJZ1-F1
#
_entry.id   AF-A0A8T4UJZ1-F1
#
_cell.length_a   1.000
_cell.length_b   1.000
_cell.length_c   1.000
_cell.angle_alpha   90.00
_cell.angle_beta   90.00
_cell.angle_gamma   90.00
#
_symmetry.space_group_name_H-M   'P 1'
#
loop_
_entity.id
_entity.type
_entity.pdbx_description
1 polymer ?
#
loop_
_entity_poly.entity_id
_entity_poly.type
_entity_poly.pdbx_seq_one_letter_code
_entity_poly.pdbx_strand_id
1 'polypeptide(L)'
;MKFKGILTMVILILLFLPVVYSAPPWKKQTAPATPTEPQKEIIIINQTVPAQEGIDWNMVGGIIAIISVIIALVGWFLTRKKSSNTSKYLDEINQTYLEYKGNSDKCEIKLVEVKAKIESELAAGKITEQSFDILDRRIESYLGNIRKGIVNKFDLSPDIKKKVDQALKDGKISKEEYEGIKNIKELALDKKERLLKLLKKWEKD
;
A
#
# COMPACT_ATOMS: atom_id res chain seq x y z
N MET A 1 33.78 -18.56 -7.42
CA MET A 1 33.37 -17.13 -7.33
C MET A 1 33.72 -16.40 -8.62
N LYS A 2 32.86 -16.39 -9.66
CA LYS A 2 33.07 -15.58 -10.89
C LYS A 2 31.77 -14.99 -11.51
N PHE A 3 30.63 -15.09 -10.83
CA PHE A 3 29.33 -14.72 -11.41
C PHE A 3 28.90 -13.25 -11.17
N LYS A 4 29.56 -12.51 -10.27
CA LYS A 4 29.16 -11.13 -9.94
C LYS A 4 29.55 -10.08 -10.99
N GLY A 5 30.52 -10.35 -11.86
CA GLY A 5 30.97 -9.39 -12.88
C GLY A 5 30.08 -9.30 -14.13
N ILE A 6 29.39 -10.40 -14.48
CA ILE A 6 28.59 -10.47 -15.71
C ILE A 6 27.27 -9.70 -15.53
N LEU A 7 26.67 -9.74 -14.34
CA LEU A 7 25.40 -9.05 -14.07
C LEU A 7 25.52 -7.52 -14.11
N THR A 8 26.66 -6.97 -13.68
CA THR A 8 26.94 -5.53 -13.74
C THR A 8 27.16 -5.02 -15.17
N MET A 9 27.66 -5.86 -16.07
CA MET A 9 27.87 -5.49 -17.48
C MET A 9 26.56 -5.43 -18.27
N VAL A 10 25.61 -6.33 -17.99
CA VAL A 10 24.29 -6.34 -18.67
C VAL A 10 23.43 -5.14 -18.27
N ILE A 11 23.51 -4.69 -17.02
CA ILE A 11 22.77 -3.51 -16.53
C ILE A 11 23.31 -2.21 -17.16
N LEU A 12 24.60 -2.13 -17.46
CA LEU A 12 25.18 -0.94 -18.10
C LEU A 12 24.78 -0.81 -19.58
N ILE A 13 24.57 -1.93 -20.28
CA ILE A 13 24.18 -1.94 -21.71
C ILE A 13 22.72 -1.49 -21.91
N LEU A 14 21.83 -1.71 -20.93
CA LEU A 14 20.43 -1.28 -21.02
C LEU A 14 20.22 0.23 -20.79
N LEU A 15 21.20 0.95 -20.24
CA LEU A 15 21.12 2.40 -20.00
C LEU A 15 21.49 3.27 -21.20
N PHE A 16 22.03 2.68 -22.28
CA PHE A 16 22.45 3.39 -23.49
C PHE A 16 21.63 3.05 -24.73
N LEU A 17 20.44 2.47 -24.58
CA LEU A 17 19.52 2.35 -25.71
C LEU A 17 18.88 3.73 -25.99
N PRO A 18 19.15 4.37 -27.13
CA PRO A 18 18.44 5.57 -27.51
C PRO A 18 16.95 5.23 -27.70
N VAL A 19 16.10 5.76 -26.82
CA VAL A 19 14.65 5.69 -26.99
C VAL A 19 14.31 6.60 -28.16
N VAL A 20 14.08 6.00 -29.33
CA VAL A 20 13.53 6.69 -30.50
C VAL A 20 12.07 7.01 -30.18
N TYR A 21 11.83 8.20 -29.64
CA TYR A 21 10.49 8.77 -29.55
C TYR A 21 10.05 9.14 -30.98
N SER A 22 9.28 8.25 -31.61
CA SER A 22 8.52 8.61 -32.79
C SER A 22 7.42 9.59 -32.39
N ALA A 23 7.51 10.82 -32.90
CA ALA A 23 6.52 11.85 -32.65
C ALA A 23 5.15 11.45 -33.25
N PRO A 24 4.04 11.64 -32.52
CA PRO A 24 2.71 11.33 -33.02
C PRO A 24 2.28 12.29 -34.16
N PRO A 25 1.67 11.79 -35.26
CA PRO A 25 1.56 12.49 -36.56
C PRO A 25 0.49 13.59 -36.68
N TRP A 26 -0.12 14.08 -35.60
CA TRP A 26 -1.37 14.87 -35.70
C TRP A 26 -1.26 16.38 -35.48
N LYS A 27 -0.06 16.99 -35.41
CA LYS A 27 0.07 18.46 -35.48
C LYS A 27 0.50 18.93 -36.87
N LYS A 28 -0.43 18.88 -37.83
CA LYS A 28 -0.38 19.75 -39.02
C LYS A 28 -1.17 21.01 -38.69
N GLN A 29 -0.46 22.06 -38.29
CA GLN A 29 -1.06 23.38 -38.10
C GLN A 29 -1.09 24.08 -39.46
N THR A 30 -2.29 24.18 -40.00
CA THR A 30 -2.65 24.89 -41.23
C THR A 30 -2.48 26.40 -41.03
N ALA A 31 -1.72 27.05 -41.90
CA ALA A 31 -1.66 28.51 -42.00
C ALA A 31 -2.94 29.07 -42.65
N PRO A 32 -3.31 30.32 -42.34
CA PRO A 32 -3.84 31.16 -43.39
C PRO A 32 -3.30 32.61 -43.40
N ALA A 33 -2.92 33.00 -44.62
CA ALA A 33 -3.11 34.28 -45.32
C ALA A 33 -2.80 35.63 -44.64
N THR A 34 -1.80 36.29 -45.24
CA THR A 34 -1.58 37.75 -45.32
C THR A 34 -2.75 38.49 -45.98
N PRO A 35 -3.01 39.74 -45.54
CA PRO A 35 -3.21 40.83 -46.50
C PRO A 35 -2.36 42.08 -46.18
N THR A 36 -1.79 42.62 -47.25
CA THR A 36 -1.15 43.94 -47.50
C THR A 36 -2.06 45.09 -47.03
N GLU A 37 -1.61 46.18 -46.38
CA GLU A 37 -0.94 47.41 -46.90
C GLU A 37 -1.03 48.54 -45.79
N PRO A 38 -0.66 49.84 -45.99
CA PRO A 38 0.64 50.52 -46.07
C PRO A 38 1.05 51.41 -44.84
N GLN A 39 2.37 51.64 -44.74
CA GLN A 39 3.15 52.84 -44.32
C GLN A 39 2.64 53.79 -43.20
N LYS A 40 3.44 53.97 -42.12
CA LYS A 40 4.21 55.21 -41.84
C LYS A 40 4.98 55.19 -40.51
N GLU A 41 6.10 55.92 -40.56
CA GLU A 41 6.81 56.61 -39.46
C GLU A 41 7.83 55.81 -38.63
N ILE A 42 9.10 56.04 -38.96
CA ILE A 42 10.28 55.57 -38.26
C ILE A 42 10.55 56.55 -37.11
N ILE A 43 10.30 56.13 -35.87
CA ILE A 43 10.85 56.80 -34.68
C ILE A 43 12.01 55.93 -34.18
N ILE A 44 13.23 56.43 -34.37
CA ILE A 44 14.45 55.80 -33.86
C ILE A 44 14.50 56.06 -32.34
N ILE A 45 14.07 55.08 -31.56
CA ILE A 45 14.31 55.05 -30.11
C ILE A 45 15.60 54.25 -29.89
N ASN A 46 16.69 54.94 -29.56
CA ASN A 46 17.92 54.32 -29.09
C ASN A 46 17.66 53.62 -27.74
N GLN A 47 17.16 52.39 -27.79
CA GLN A 47 17.16 51.51 -26.63
C GLN A 47 18.55 50.90 -26.48
N THR A 48 19.29 51.36 -25.48
CA THR A 48 20.45 50.66 -24.93
C THR A 48 19.98 49.31 -24.38
N VAL A 49 20.14 48.27 -25.19
CA VAL A 49 19.98 46.87 -24.78
C VAL A 49 21.00 46.62 -23.65
N PRO A 50 20.59 46.32 -22.41
CA PRO A 50 21.53 45.88 -21.40
C PRO A 50 22.18 44.60 -21.92
N ALA A 51 23.51 44.55 -21.87
CA ALA A 51 24.30 43.41 -22.27
C ALA A 51 23.68 42.13 -21.71
N GLN A 52 23.13 41.30 -22.58
CA GLN A 52 22.74 39.94 -22.22
C GLN A 52 24.05 39.19 -22.01
N GLU A 53 24.48 39.10 -20.75
CA GLU A 53 25.45 38.09 -20.34
C GLU A 53 24.91 36.75 -20.82
N GLY A 54 25.61 36.15 -21.78
CA GLY A 54 25.23 34.90 -22.40
C GLY A 54 25.13 33.83 -21.34
N ILE A 55 23.90 33.49 -20.95
CA ILE A 55 23.64 32.35 -20.08
C ILE A 55 24.09 31.12 -20.88
N ASP A 56 25.21 30.55 -20.48
CA ASP A 56 25.80 29.38 -21.11
C ASP A 56 24.86 28.19 -20.89
N TRP A 57 23.99 27.92 -21.87
CA TRP A 57 22.98 26.87 -21.84
C TRP A 57 23.57 25.48 -21.59
N ASN A 58 24.87 25.31 -21.83
CA ASN A 58 25.61 24.09 -21.49
C ASN A 58 25.75 23.92 -19.97
N MET A 59 25.93 25.00 -19.22
CA MET A 59 25.99 24.98 -17.75
C MET A 59 24.60 24.72 -17.15
N VAL A 60 23.56 25.36 -17.70
CA VAL A 60 22.17 25.13 -17.28
C VAL A 60 21.72 23.70 -17.58
N GLY A 61 22.06 23.17 -18.75
CA GLY A 61 21.79 21.78 -19.14
C GLY A 61 22.48 20.77 -18.22
N GLY A 62 23.73 21.03 -17.84
CA GLY A 62 24.48 20.19 -16.89
C GLY A 62 23.83 20.13 -15.51
N ILE A 63 23.36 21.27 -14.98
CA ILE A 63 22.70 21.32 -13.67
C ILE A 63 21.36 20.56 -13.67
N ILE A 64 20.56 20.69 -14.73
CA ILE A 64 19.28 19.97 -14.86
C ILE A 64 19.49 18.45 -14.94
N ALA A 65 20.52 18.00 -15.67
CA ALA A 65 20.88 16.59 -15.76
C ALA A 65 21.28 16.00 -14.39
N ILE A 66 22.02 16.75 -13.56
CA ILE A 66 22.41 16.29 -12.22
C ILE A 66 21.19 16.21 -11.28
N ILE A 67 20.33 17.23 -11.30
CA ILE A 67 19.13 17.27 -10.45
C ILE A 67 18.17 16.10 -10.78
N SER A 68 17.97 15.82 -12.07
CA SER A 68 17.11 14.73 -12.52
C SER A 68 17.62 13.35 -12.08
N VAL A 69 18.93 13.11 -12.11
CA VAL A 69 19.53 11.87 -11.58
C VAL A 69 19.33 11.75 -10.07
N ILE A 70 19.51 12.83 -9.31
CA ILE A 70 19.28 12.83 -7.86
C ILE A 70 17.83 12.52 -7.52
N ILE A 71 16.86 13.14 -8.21
CA ILE A 71 15.43 12.89 -8.00
C ILE A 71 15.09 11.43 -8.35
N ALA A 72 15.64 10.88 -9.43
CA ALA A 72 15.44 9.48 -9.81
C ALA A 72 16.01 8.51 -8.75
N LEU A 73 17.22 8.80 -8.23
CA LEU A 73 17.86 7.98 -7.21
C LEU A 73 17.11 8.05 -5.86
N VAL A 74 16.67 9.23 -5.44
CA VAL A 74 15.88 9.41 -4.21
C VAL A 74 14.51 8.74 -4.36
N GLY A 75 13.83 8.90 -5.50
CA GLY A 75 12.56 8.23 -5.80
C GLY A 75 12.68 6.71 -5.79
N TRP A 76 13.75 6.17 -6.38
CA TRP A 76 14.05 4.74 -6.36
C TRP A 76 14.35 4.23 -4.95
N PHE A 77 15.16 4.96 -4.18
CA PHE A 77 15.54 4.59 -2.82
C PHE A 77 14.35 4.61 -1.85
N LEU A 78 13.48 5.63 -1.94
CA LEU A 78 12.24 5.72 -1.17
C LEU A 78 11.28 4.57 -1.51
N THR A 79 11.15 4.23 -2.79
CA THR A 79 10.31 3.11 -3.25
C THR A 79 10.80 1.77 -2.68
N ARG A 80 12.12 1.54 -2.69
CA ARG A 80 12.71 0.27 -2.21
C ARG A 80 12.70 0.14 -0.69
N LYS A 81 13.00 1.22 0.05
CA LYS A 81 13.02 1.21 1.52
C LYS A 81 11.64 0.98 2.11
N LYS A 82 10.60 1.53 1.48
CA LYS A 82 9.20 1.41 1.94
C LYS A 82 8.64 0.00 1.79
N SER A 83 9.00 -0.71 0.71
CA SER A 83 8.64 -2.12 0.51
C SER A 83 9.24 -3.06 1.58
N SER A 84 10.43 -2.73 2.10
CA SER A 84 11.12 -3.58 3.08
C SER A 84 10.37 -3.69 4.40
N ASN A 85 9.71 -2.62 4.85
CA ASN A 85 8.99 -2.61 6.13
C ASN A 85 7.73 -3.47 6.05
N THR A 86 6.94 -3.32 4.98
CA THR A 86 5.72 -4.11 4.78
C THR A 86 6.02 -5.61 4.70
N SER A 87 7.09 -6.00 3.99
CA SER A 87 7.50 -7.41 3.94
C SER A 87 7.89 -7.95 5.32
N LYS A 88 8.62 -7.16 6.10
CA LYS A 88 9.02 -7.55 7.46
C LYS A 88 7.81 -7.79 8.36
N TYR A 89 6.81 -6.92 8.31
CA TYR A 89 5.58 -7.11 9.09
C TYR A 89 4.74 -8.27 8.58
N LEU A 90 4.67 -8.49 7.26
CA LEU A 90 4.01 -9.69 6.72
C LEU A 90 4.66 -10.98 7.25
N ASP A 91 6.00 -11.02 7.27
CA ASP A 91 6.74 -12.16 7.81
C ASP A 91 6.48 -12.31 9.32
N GLU A 92 6.50 -11.21 10.09
CA GLU A 92 6.21 -11.21 11.53
C GLU A 92 4.78 -11.71 11.83
N ILE A 93 3.79 -11.28 11.05
CA ILE A 93 2.39 -11.75 11.15
C ILE A 93 2.31 -13.25 10.85
N ASN A 94 2.91 -13.69 9.74
CA ASN A 94 2.89 -15.10 9.33
C ASN A 94 3.60 -16.00 10.35
N GLN A 95 4.75 -15.58 10.86
CA GLN A 95 5.52 -16.32 11.86
C GLN A 95 4.74 -16.42 13.17
N THR A 96 4.17 -15.31 13.65
CA THR A 96 3.34 -15.28 14.86
C THR A 96 2.16 -16.24 14.71
N TYR A 97 1.46 -16.21 13.58
CA TYR A 97 0.36 -17.14 13.33
C TYR A 97 0.84 -18.61 13.35
N LEU A 98 1.95 -18.92 12.68
CA LEU A 98 2.46 -20.30 12.61
C LEU A 98 2.94 -20.84 13.95
N GLU A 99 3.59 -19.99 14.75
CA GLU A 99 4.11 -20.34 16.08
C GLU A 99 2.96 -20.61 17.06
N TYR A 100 1.92 -19.76 17.04
CA TYR A 100 0.84 -19.83 18.01
C TYR A 100 -0.44 -20.51 17.50
N LYS A 101 -0.50 -21.02 16.27
CA LYS A 101 -1.71 -21.69 15.71
C LYS A 101 -2.28 -22.82 16.59
N GLY A 102 -1.44 -23.48 17.38
CA GLY A 102 -1.86 -24.52 18.31
C GLY A 102 -2.58 -24.01 19.56
N ASN A 103 -2.42 -22.73 19.91
CA ASN A 103 -3.04 -22.08 21.06
C ASN A 103 -3.78 -20.81 20.60
N SER A 104 -5.08 -20.96 20.35
CA SER A 104 -5.93 -19.91 19.77
C SER A 104 -5.94 -18.62 20.60
N ASP A 105 -5.98 -18.71 21.94
CA ASP A 105 -5.98 -17.52 22.80
C ASP A 105 -4.67 -16.75 22.75
N LYS A 106 -3.52 -17.45 22.82
CA LYS A 106 -2.21 -16.80 22.70
C LYS A 106 -1.99 -16.21 21.31
N CYS A 107 -2.47 -16.89 20.27
CA CYS A 107 -2.35 -16.42 18.89
C CYS A 107 -3.15 -15.13 18.66
N GLU A 108 -4.38 -15.06 19.18
CA GLU A 108 -5.21 -13.85 19.10
C GLU A 108 -4.52 -12.67 19.78
N ILE A 109 -4.02 -12.85 21.01
CA ILE A 109 -3.31 -11.80 21.76
C ILE A 109 -2.09 -11.31 20.98
N LYS A 110 -1.25 -12.23 20.49
CA LYS A 110 -0.02 -11.86 19.77
C LYS A 110 -0.30 -11.18 18.44
N LEU A 111 -1.33 -11.58 17.71
CA LEU A 111 -1.72 -10.90 16.48
C LEU A 111 -2.23 -9.47 16.75
N VAL A 112 -2.96 -9.25 17.86
CA VAL A 112 -3.38 -7.91 18.28
C VAL A 112 -2.19 -7.05 18.70
N GLU A 113 -1.20 -7.61 19.39
CA GLU A 113 0.05 -6.90 19.70
C GLU A 113 0.80 -6.47 18.42
N VAL A 114 0.89 -7.35 17.42
CA VAL A 114 1.49 -7.03 16.12
C VAL A 114 0.69 -5.95 15.40
N LYS A 115 -0.64 -5.99 15.45
CA LYS A 115 -1.52 -4.94 14.91
C LYS A 115 -1.24 -3.58 15.56
N ALA A 116 -1.21 -3.52 16.89
CA ALA A 116 -0.91 -2.28 17.62
C ALA A 116 0.47 -1.70 17.28
N LYS A 117 1.48 -2.58 17.09
CA LYS A 117 2.82 -2.18 16.63
C LYS A 117 2.78 -1.59 15.23
N ILE A 118 2.01 -2.19 14.32
CA ILE A 118 1.83 -1.71 12.94
C ILE A 118 1.09 -0.36 12.93
N GLU A 119 0.05 -0.19 13.76
CA GLU A 119 -0.67 1.08 13.94
C GLU A 119 0.27 2.20 14.45
N SER A 120 1.14 1.89 15.41
CA SER A 120 2.16 2.84 15.90
C SER A 120 3.13 3.27 14.79
N GLU A 121 3.52 2.34 13.91
CA GLU A 121 4.43 2.62 12.79
C GLU A 121 3.75 3.38 11.66
N LEU A 122 2.43 3.20 11.47
CA LEU A 122 1.61 4.05 10.60
C LEU A 122 1.55 5.47 11.16
N ALA A 123 1.26 5.63 12.46
CA ALA A 123 1.24 6.95 13.11
C ALA A 123 2.60 7.65 13.05
N ALA A 124 3.70 6.90 13.08
CA ALA A 124 5.06 7.42 12.89
C ALA A 124 5.41 7.71 11.42
N GLY A 125 4.53 7.45 10.45
CA GLY A 125 4.76 7.65 9.01
C GLY A 125 5.77 6.69 8.39
N LYS A 126 6.13 5.60 9.08
CA LYS A 126 7.12 4.60 8.61
C LYS A 126 6.53 3.58 7.65
N ILE A 127 5.21 3.44 7.63
CA ILE A 127 4.43 2.69 6.65
C ILE A 127 3.33 3.59 6.08
N THR A 128 2.86 3.29 4.86
CA THR A 128 1.68 3.97 4.30
C THR A 128 0.38 3.34 4.75
N GLU A 129 -0.70 4.11 4.67
CA GLU A 129 -2.08 3.61 4.73
C GLU A 129 -2.30 2.41 3.81
N GLN A 130 -1.86 2.47 2.55
CA GLN A 130 -1.96 1.33 1.63
C GLN A 130 -1.23 0.07 2.13
N SER A 131 -0.07 0.23 2.79
CA SER A 131 0.66 -0.90 3.36
C SER A 131 -0.02 -1.41 4.63
N PHE A 132 -0.52 -0.49 5.46
CA PHE A 132 -1.30 -0.78 6.64
C PHE A 132 -2.54 -1.61 6.27
N ASP A 133 -3.32 -1.20 5.27
CA ASP A 133 -4.51 -1.93 4.81
C ASP A 133 -4.21 -3.37 4.42
N ILE A 134 -3.07 -3.62 3.77
CA ILE A 134 -2.65 -4.98 3.39
C ILE A 134 -2.32 -5.80 4.64
N LEU A 135 -1.58 -5.22 5.58
CA LEU A 135 -1.19 -5.87 6.83
C LEU A 135 -2.40 -6.14 7.73
N ASP A 136 -3.30 -5.17 7.85
CA ASP A 136 -4.52 -5.26 8.64
C ASP A 136 -5.44 -6.35 8.10
N ARG A 137 -5.70 -6.38 6.79
CA ARG A 137 -6.46 -7.45 6.14
C ARG A 137 -5.85 -8.83 6.39
N ARG A 138 -4.51 -8.93 6.41
CA ARG A 138 -3.82 -10.19 6.69
C ARG A 138 -4.03 -10.64 8.14
N ILE A 139 -3.93 -9.72 9.10
CA ILE A 139 -4.20 -9.98 10.51
C ILE A 139 -5.65 -10.40 10.72
N GLU A 140 -6.61 -9.66 10.17
CA GLU A 140 -8.05 -9.98 10.29
C GLU A 140 -8.38 -11.34 9.67
N SER A 141 -7.75 -11.68 8.54
CA SER A 141 -7.89 -13.02 7.93
C SER A 141 -7.44 -14.13 8.89
N TYR A 142 -6.30 -13.94 9.56
CA TYR A 142 -5.81 -14.93 10.54
C TYR A 142 -6.64 -14.99 11.82
N LEU A 143 -7.07 -13.85 12.35
CA LEU A 143 -7.99 -13.81 13.48
C LEU A 143 -9.31 -14.53 13.14
N GLY A 144 -9.88 -14.28 11.95
CA GLY A 144 -11.05 -14.98 11.46
C GLY A 144 -10.87 -16.50 11.40
N ASN A 145 -9.71 -16.97 10.91
CA ASN A 145 -9.40 -18.40 10.88
C ASN A 145 -9.27 -19.01 12.28
N ILE A 146 -8.67 -18.29 13.23
CA ILE A 146 -8.54 -18.72 14.62
C ILE A 146 -9.93 -18.85 15.25
N ARG A 147 -10.77 -17.82 15.11
CA ARG A 147 -12.13 -17.79 15.65
C ARG A 147 -13.00 -18.90 15.06
N LYS A 148 -12.95 -19.10 13.74
CA LYS A 148 -13.60 -20.25 13.06
C LYS A 148 -13.08 -21.58 13.61
N GLY A 149 -11.77 -21.71 13.84
CA GLY A 149 -11.17 -22.88 14.45
C GLY A 149 -11.69 -23.15 15.87
N ILE A 150 -11.93 -22.11 16.68
CA ILE A 150 -12.55 -22.24 18.00
C ILE A 150 -14.00 -22.69 17.87
N VAL A 151 -14.79 -22.05 16.99
CA VAL A 151 -16.20 -22.39 16.77
C VAL A 151 -16.38 -23.81 16.24
N ASN A 152 -15.49 -24.26 15.35
CA ASN A 152 -15.50 -25.63 14.82
C ASN A 152 -15.28 -26.71 15.89
N LYS A 153 -14.76 -26.37 17.08
CA LYS A 153 -14.65 -27.31 18.21
C LYS A 153 -16.00 -27.55 18.89
N PHE A 154 -16.99 -26.68 18.63
CA PHE A 154 -18.36 -26.89 19.06
C PHE A 154 -19.08 -27.64 17.94
N ASP A 155 -19.66 -28.80 18.26
CA ASP A 155 -20.54 -29.54 17.32
C ASP A 155 -21.86 -28.80 17.12
N LEU A 156 -21.81 -27.66 16.42
CA LEU A 156 -22.96 -26.79 16.15
C LEU A 156 -23.75 -27.30 14.95
N SER A 157 -25.08 -27.14 15.01
CA SER A 157 -25.95 -27.26 13.84
C SER A 157 -25.51 -26.28 12.74
N PRO A 158 -25.59 -26.65 11.44
CA PRO A 158 -25.13 -25.82 10.33
C PRO A 158 -25.74 -24.41 10.32
N ASP A 159 -26.99 -24.26 10.75
CA ASP A 159 -27.67 -22.97 10.81
C ASP A 159 -27.08 -22.04 11.88
N ILE A 160 -26.76 -22.59 13.06
CA ILE A 160 -26.10 -21.87 14.15
C ILE A 160 -24.69 -21.48 13.72
N LYS A 161 -23.96 -22.44 13.14
CA LYS A 161 -22.61 -22.24 12.67
C LYS A 161 -22.55 -21.11 11.65
N LYS A 162 -23.48 -21.07 10.70
CA LYS A 162 -23.58 -19.99 9.71
C LYS A 162 -23.81 -18.62 10.36
N LYS A 163 -24.69 -18.53 11.36
CA LYS A 163 -24.93 -17.28 12.11
C LYS A 163 -23.69 -16.83 12.89
N VAL A 164 -23.03 -17.76 13.57
CA VAL A 164 -21.79 -17.49 14.32
C VAL A 164 -20.67 -17.06 13.37
N ASP A 165 -20.47 -17.78 12.26
CA ASP A 165 -19.47 -17.43 11.25
C ASP A 165 -19.73 -16.06 10.61
N GLN A 166 -21.00 -15.68 10.44
CA GLN A 166 -21.39 -14.37 9.95
C GLN A 166 -21.08 -13.27 10.98
N ALA A 167 -21.43 -13.47 12.25
CA ALA A 167 -21.14 -12.52 13.33
C ALA A 167 -19.63 -12.35 13.58
N LEU A 168 -18.83 -13.38 13.29
CA LEU A 168 -17.37 -13.33 13.47
C LEU A 168 -16.62 -12.73 12.29
N LYS A 169 -17.31 -12.42 11.18
CA LYS A 169 -16.68 -11.98 9.94
C LYS A 169 -15.90 -10.67 10.11
N ASP A 170 -16.47 -9.75 10.88
CA ASP A 170 -15.90 -8.42 11.12
C ASP A 170 -15.11 -8.36 12.44
N GLY A 171 -14.94 -9.53 13.08
CA GLY A 171 -14.19 -9.70 14.32
C GLY A 171 -14.78 -9.04 15.56
N LYS A 172 -15.97 -8.46 15.44
CA LYS A 172 -16.74 -7.85 16.52
C LYS A 172 -18.17 -8.35 16.39
N ILE A 173 -18.72 -8.84 17.49
CA ILE A 173 -20.10 -9.32 17.53
C ILE A 173 -21.00 -8.18 17.98
N SER A 174 -22.05 -7.89 17.23
CA SER A 174 -23.07 -6.91 17.63
C SER A 174 -23.97 -7.49 18.73
N LYS A 175 -24.57 -6.62 19.55
CA LYS A 175 -25.49 -7.04 20.61
C LYS A 175 -26.69 -7.81 20.05
N GLU A 176 -27.17 -7.43 18.87
CA GLU A 176 -28.26 -8.09 18.16
C GLU A 176 -27.86 -9.50 17.71
N GLU A 177 -26.65 -9.66 17.17
CA GLU A 177 -26.11 -10.96 16.77
C GLU A 177 -25.92 -11.88 17.98
N TYR A 178 -25.40 -11.34 19.09
CA TYR A 178 -25.24 -12.07 20.35
C TYR A 178 -26.57 -12.58 20.90
N GLU A 179 -27.59 -11.73 21.00
CA GLU A 179 -28.93 -12.13 21.47
C GLU A 179 -29.58 -13.14 20.49
N GLY A 180 -29.32 -13.00 19.19
CA GLY A 180 -29.76 -13.97 18.17
C GLY A 180 -29.18 -15.36 18.39
N ILE A 181 -27.93 -15.46 18.84
CA ILE A 181 -27.25 -16.74 19.16
C ILE A 181 -27.70 -17.28 20.53
N LYS A 182 -27.89 -16.40 21.52
CA LYS A 182 -28.33 -16.75 22.87
C LYS A 182 -29.72 -17.38 22.93
N ASN A 183 -30.62 -17.00 22.04
CA ASN A 183 -31.99 -17.53 22.01
C ASN A 183 -32.13 -18.91 21.36
N ILE A 184 -31.03 -19.51 20.89
CA ILE A 184 -31.06 -20.82 20.23
C ILE A 184 -31.25 -21.94 21.28
N LYS A 185 -32.24 -22.81 21.04
CA LYS A 185 -32.61 -23.93 21.92
C LYS A 185 -31.99 -25.27 21.53
N GLU A 186 -31.43 -25.39 20.34
CA GLU A 186 -30.89 -26.64 19.77
C GLU A 186 -29.54 -27.08 20.34
N LEU A 187 -28.89 -26.25 21.16
CA LEU A 187 -27.56 -26.55 21.70
C LEU A 187 -27.66 -27.04 23.16
N ALA A 188 -26.89 -28.08 23.49
CA ALA A 188 -26.76 -28.56 24.86
C ALA A 188 -26.35 -27.41 25.80
N LEU A 189 -26.94 -27.39 27.00
CA LEU A 189 -26.89 -26.24 27.91
C LEU A 189 -25.44 -25.88 28.31
N ASP A 190 -24.60 -26.89 28.54
CA ASP A 190 -23.17 -26.75 28.83
C ASP A 190 -22.36 -26.19 27.65
N LYS A 191 -22.59 -26.70 26.44
CA LYS A 191 -21.94 -26.22 25.20
C LYS A 191 -22.36 -24.78 24.91
N LYS A 192 -23.63 -24.46 25.15
CA LYS A 192 -24.21 -23.12 24.97
C LYS A 192 -23.57 -22.11 25.92
N GLU A 193 -23.44 -22.42 27.20
CA GLU A 193 -22.78 -21.52 28.17
C GLU A 193 -21.32 -21.24 27.79
N ARG A 194 -20.58 -22.29 27.38
CA ARG A 194 -19.18 -22.14 26.93
C ARG A 194 -19.07 -21.27 25.68
N LEU A 195 -19.95 -21.48 24.71
CA LEU A 195 -20.00 -20.67 23.49
C LEU A 195 -20.32 -19.22 23.83
N LEU A 196 -21.36 -18.97 24.65
CA LEU A 196 -21.75 -17.61 25.03
C LEU A 196 -20.63 -16.88 25.80
N LYS A 197 -19.90 -17.60 26.67
CA LYS A 197 -18.73 -17.04 27.36
C LYS A 197 -17.63 -16.60 26.38
N LEU A 198 -17.42 -17.34 25.30
CA LEU A 198 -16.46 -16.96 24.25
C LEU A 198 -16.97 -15.81 23.40
N LEU A 199 -18.24 -15.84 22.97
CA LEU A 199 -18.84 -14.76 22.18
C LEU A 199 -18.82 -13.44 22.95
N LYS A 200 -19.06 -13.47 24.27
CA LYS A 200 -18.97 -12.30 25.15
C LYS A 200 -17.57 -11.68 25.17
N LYS A 201 -16.50 -12.47 24.98
CA LYS A 201 -15.12 -11.96 24.86
C LYS A 201 -14.93 -11.13 23.58
N TRP A 202 -15.77 -11.38 22.56
CA TRP A 202 -15.73 -10.70 21.26
C TRP A 202 -16.90 -9.73 21.05
N GLU A 203 -17.77 -9.59 22.05
CA GLU A 203 -18.79 -8.57 22.10
C GLU A 203 -18.10 -7.21 22.20
N LYS A 204 -18.53 -6.27 21.37
CA LYS A 204 -17.97 -4.93 21.35
C LYS A 204 -18.48 -4.16 22.59
N ASP A 205 -17.57 -3.58 23.39
CA ASP A 205 -17.93 -2.53 24.35
C ASP A 205 -18.49 -1.29 23.62
#